data_AF-A0A7K2JLF3-F1
#
_entry.id   AF-A0A7K2JLF3-F1
#
_cell.length_a   1.000
_cell.length_b   1.000
_cell.length_c   1.000
_cell.angle_alpha   90.00
_cell.angle_beta   90.00
_cell.angle_gamma   90.00
#
_symmetry.space_group_name_H-M   'P 1'
#
loop_
_entity.id
_entity.type
_entity.pdbx_description
1 polymer ?
#
loop_
_entity_poly.entity_id
_entity_poly.type
_entity_poly.pdbx_seq_one_letter_code
_entity_poly.pdbx_strand_id
1 'polypeptide(L)'
;MSPKDDVARLGQRTVTHVDAASVQALDLEAIEHEPTTALIARGAAYAREYAAIEHKPALLAQNIAVVLLALRKQHDDWLGRTHVYRQDAAEVYRAASIDDKEQLTRLQANVRYHVGNMLRRHLTPRELRALELHDASPLERQQDRRATDTAILRATKVSAEVTSSTPRTSQVTKKGAQPEAVPRQGSVAGLAVKATADHLRLAQAAKALVAQFNADVIDDHMTDGQRAKLDEELAEMERKVRSLRRHLKKRRSEG
;
A
#
# COMPACT_ATOMS: atom_id res chain seq x y z
N MET A 1 18.66 40.95 27.13
CA MET A 1 17.52 41.61 26.49
C MET A 1 16.68 40.53 25.83
N SER A 2 15.63 40.08 26.51
CA SER A 2 14.70 39.08 25.98
C SER A 2 13.70 39.75 25.03
N PRO A 3 13.39 39.15 23.86
CA PRO A 3 12.30 39.63 23.03
C PRO A 3 10.99 39.36 23.75
N LYS A 4 10.11 40.37 23.70
CA LYS A 4 8.81 40.43 24.37
C LYS A 4 7.85 39.40 23.78
N ASP A 5 7.28 38.58 24.66
CA ASP A 5 6.04 37.86 24.45
C ASP A 5 4.88 38.86 24.34
N ASP A 6 4.50 39.23 23.13
CA ASP A 6 3.29 40.01 22.88
C ASP A 6 2.74 39.69 21.48
N VAL A 7 1.90 38.64 21.38
CA VAL A 7 0.89 38.54 20.31
C VAL A 7 -0.39 37.87 20.84
N ALA A 8 -1.48 38.65 20.74
CA ALA A 8 -2.90 38.29 20.76
C ALA A 8 -3.56 37.84 22.08
N ARG A 9 -4.04 38.84 22.85
CA ARG A 9 -5.25 38.73 23.67
C ARG A 9 -6.49 38.82 22.76
N LEU A 10 -7.25 37.73 22.65
CA LEU A 10 -8.66 37.73 22.27
C LEU A 10 -9.41 36.84 23.26
N GLY A 11 -10.58 37.32 23.70
CA GLY A 11 -11.29 36.94 24.93
C GLY A 11 -11.33 35.45 25.29
N GLN A 12 -11.00 35.16 26.56
CA GLN A 12 -11.34 33.97 27.35
C GLN A 12 -11.70 32.70 26.56
N ARG A 13 -10.70 32.08 25.95
CA ARG A 13 -10.66 30.63 25.67
C ARG A 13 -9.18 30.26 25.68
N THR A 14 -8.77 29.43 26.63
CA THR A 14 -7.41 28.91 26.76
C THR A 14 -6.93 28.41 25.40
N VAL A 15 -6.00 29.13 24.78
CA VAL A 15 -5.24 28.64 23.62
C VAL A 15 -4.37 27.53 24.18
N THR A 16 -4.76 26.28 23.93
CA THR A 16 -4.01 25.12 24.39
C THR A 16 -2.67 25.11 23.66
N HIS A 17 -1.62 25.55 24.34
CA HIS A 17 -0.26 25.37 23.85
C HIS A 17 0.01 23.86 23.83
N VAL A 18 0.39 23.34 22.67
CA VAL A 18 0.76 21.94 22.51
C VAL A 18 2.28 21.90 22.49
N ASP A 19 2.91 21.22 23.45
CA ASP A 19 4.35 20.94 23.42
C ASP A 19 4.59 19.55 22.83
N ALA A 20 5.42 19.45 21.78
CA ALA A 20 5.83 18.20 21.14
C ALA A 20 6.34 17.11 22.11
N ALA A 21 6.95 17.49 23.24
CA ALA A 21 7.39 16.54 24.26
C ALA A 21 6.20 15.77 24.87
N SER A 22 5.04 16.43 24.96
CA SER A 22 3.81 15.93 25.59
C SER A 22 2.72 15.49 24.61
N VAL A 23 2.95 15.58 23.29
CA VAL A 23 1.92 15.24 22.28
C VAL A 23 1.46 13.79 22.42
N GLN A 24 0.16 13.63 22.66
CA GLN A 24 -0.56 12.36 22.64
C GLN A 24 -1.40 12.24 21.37
N ALA A 25 -1.77 11.01 21.02
CA ALA A 25 -2.69 10.76 19.92
C ALA A 25 -4.07 11.32 20.25
N LEU A 26 -4.60 12.14 19.36
CA LEU A 26 -5.92 12.73 19.50
C LEU A 26 -6.99 11.76 18.99
N ASP A 27 -8.11 11.70 19.70
CA ASP A 27 -9.30 10.95 19.29
C ASP A 27 -10.37 11.91 18.76
N LEU A 28 -11.10 11.48 17.72
CA LEU A 28 -12.13 12.27 17.07
C LEU A 28 -13.31 12.52 18.01
N GLU A 29 -13.76 11.46 18.71
CA GLU A 29 -14.91 11.51 19.62
C GLU A 29 -14.68 12.48 20.77
N ALA A 30 -13.42 12.69 21.17
CA ALA A 30 -13.05 13.60 22.25
C ALA A 30 -13.19 15.09 21.89
N ILE A 31 -13.15 15.45 20.60
CA ILE A 31 -13.09 16.85 20.15
C ILE A 31 -14.25 17.26 19.22
N GLU A 32 -15.07 16.32 18.75
CA GLU A 32 -16.07 16.58 17.71
C GLU A 32 -17.12 17.64 18.09
N HIS A 33 -17.36 17.83 19.38
CA HIS A 33 -18.28 18.83 19.91
C HIS A 33 -17.62 20.18 20.24
N GLU A 34 -16.30 20.33 20.05
CA GLU A 34 -15.62 21.60 20.25
C GLU A 34 -16.10 22.64 19.23
N PRO A 35 -16.25 23.92 19.59
CA PRO A 35 -16.63 24.93 18.61
C PRO A 35 -15.57 25.06 17.50
N THR A 36 -15.99 25.37 16.28
CA THR A 36 -15.13 25.50 15.09
C THR A 36 -13.88 26.34 15.36
N THR A 37 -14.01 27.45 16.09
CA THR A 37 -12.88 28.32 16.45
C THR A 37 -11.84 27.64 17.35
N ALA A 38 -12.26 26.74 18.25
CA ALA A 38 -11.35 25.95 19.08
C ALA A 38 -10.64 24.87 18.25
N LEU A 39 -11.37 24.19 17.35
CA LEU A 39 -10.78 23.22 16.42
C LEU A 39 -9.71 23.87 15.53
N ILE A 40 -10.01 25.04 14.97
CA ILE A 40 -9.04 25.81 14.16
C ILE A 40 -7.79 26.14 14.98
N ALA A 41 -7.95 26.68 16.19
CA ALA A 41 -6.82 27.05 17.06
C ALA A 41 -5.96 25.83 17.42
N ARG A 42 -6.60 24.69 17.72
CA ARG A 42 -5.95 23.42 18.04
C ARG A 42 -5.17 22.87 16.84
N GLY A 43 -5.77 22.83 15.66
CA GLY A 43 -5.10 22.40 14.44
C GLY A 43 -3.89 23.28 14.11
N ALA A 44 -4.04 24.60 14.27
CA ALA A 44 -2.95 25.56 14.07
C ALA A 44 -1.79 25.34 15.05
N ALA A 45 -2.09 24.99 16.32
CA ALA A 45 -1.06 24.63 17.29
C ALA A 45 -0.25 23.40 16.85
N TYR A 46 -0.91 22.32 16.43
CA TYR A 46 -0.20 21.13 15.92
C TYR A 46 0.61 21.43 14.65
N ALA A 47 0.10 22.29 13.76
CA ALA A 47 0.80 22.66 12.54
C ALA A 47 2.05 23.51 12.83
N ARG A 48 2.01 24.41 13.82
CA ARG A 48 3.20 25.14 14.30
C ARG A 48 4.24 24.18 14.85
N GLU A 49 3.84 23.26 15.72
CA GLU A 49 4.76 22.28 16.29
C GLU A 49 5.37 21.37 15.22
N TYR A 50 4.60 21.00 14.19
CA TYR A 50 5.11 20.22 13.06
C TYR A 50 6.19 20.99 12.31
N ALA A 51 6.02 22.30 12.15
CA ALA A 51 6.99 23.16 11.48
C ALA A 51 8.26 23.35 12.32
N ALA A 52 8.11 23.40 13.65
CA ALA A 52 9.19 23.66 14.60
C ALA A 52 10.02 22.41 14.97
N ILE A 53 9.43 21.22 15.01
CA ILE A 53 10.06 20.03 15.64
C ILE A 53 10.08 18.81 14.71
N GLU A 54 11.28 18.29 14.45
CA GLU A 54 11.53 17.15 13.55
C GLU A 54 11.22 15.77 14.18
N HIS A 55 11.08 15.68 15.51
CA HIS A 55 11.09 14.39 16.20
C HIS A 55 9.75 13.62 16.23
N LYS A 56 8.61 14.23 15.85
CA LYS A 56 7.29 13.54 15.79
C LYS A 56 6.34 14.00 14.65
N PRO A 57 6.81 14.19 13.40
CA PRO A 57 6.00 14.75 12.32
C PRO A 57 4.75 13.89 12.02
N ALA A 58 4.88 12.56 12.05
CA ALA A 58 3.76 11.66 11.76
C ALA A 58 2.59 11.81 12.75
N LEU A 59 2.87 11.90 14.06
CA LEU A 59 1.84 12.03 15.09
C LEU A 59 1.14 13.40 15.01
N LEU A 60 1.89 14.45 14.73
CA LEU A 60 1.34 15.80 14.55
C LEU A 60 0.46 15.89 13.29
N ALA A 61 0.92 15.32 12.17
CA ALA A 61 0.11 15.22 10.95
C ALA A 61 -1.18 14.40 11.18
N GLN A 62 -1.07 13.33 11.98
CA GLN A 62 -2.22 12.54 12.40
C GLN A 62 -3.21 13.37 13.24
N ASN A 63 -2.74 14.13 14.23
CA ASN A 63 -3.60 14.98 15.07
C ASN A 63 -4.27 16.10 14.26
N ILE A 64 -3.57 16.71 13.30
CA ILE A 64 -4.16 17.67 12.36
C ILE A 64 -5.25 16.99 11.52
N ALA A 65 -5.03 15.76 11.07
CA ALA A 65 -6.04 15.01 10.32
C ALA A 65 -7.32 14.75 11.15
N VAL A 66 -7.19 14.46 12.46
CA VAL A 66 -8.34 14.33 13.37
C VAL A 66 -9.11 15.65 13.48
N VAL A 67 -8.40 16.77 13.65
CA VAL A 67 -9.03 18.11 13.68
C VAL A 67 -9.78 18.40 12.39
N LEU A 68 -9.18 18.11 11.22
CA LEU A 68 -9.86 18.32 9.94
C LEU A 68 -11.08 17.40 9.76
N LEU A 69 -11.05 16.17 10.30
CA LEU A 69 -12.22 15.29 10.28
C LEU A 69 -13.34 15.79 11.20
N ALA A 70 -13.00 16.34 12.37
CA ALA A 70 -13.98 16.99 13.25
C ALA A 70 -14.67 18.14 12.53
N LEU A 71 -13.91 19.00 11.83
CA LEU A 71 -14.47 20.06 11.00
C LEU A 71 -15.39 19.50 9.90
N ARG A 72 -14.97 18.45 9.18
CA ARG A 72 -15.82 17.79 8.17
C ARG A 72 -17.14 17.29 8.74
N LYS A 73 -17.11 16.66 9.92
CA LYS A 73 -18.32 16.21 10.62
C LYS A 73 -19.24 17.38 10.98
N GLN A 74 -18.69 18.50 11.47
CA GLN A 74 -19.46 19.71 11.80
C GLN A 74 -20.14 20.35 10.61
N HIS A 75 -19.51 20.30 9.43
CA HIS A 75 -20.08 20.82 8.19
C HIS A 75 -20.92 19.81 7.42
N ASP A 76 -21.11 18.59 7.95
CA ASP A 76 -21.72 17.45 7.23
C ASP A 76 -21.09 17.21 5.83
N ASP A 77 -19.76 17.33 5.76
CA ASP A 77 -18.98 17.27 4.52
C ASP A 77 -17.76 16.35 4.67
N TRP A 78 -18.02 15.03 4.70
CA TRP A 78 -16.98 14.00 4.80
C TRP A 78 -15.95 14.03 3.68
N LEU A 79 -16.29 14.58 2.51
CA LEU A 79 -15.41 14.68 1.35
C LEU A 79 -14.56 15.97 1.36
N GLY A 80 -14.92 16.95 2.18
CA GLY A 80 -14.24 18.23 2.27
C GLY A 80 -14.37 19.08 0.99
N ARG A 81 -15.52 19.02 0.31
CA ARG A 81 -15.79 19.70 -0.97
C ARG A 81 -16.43 21.08 -0.80
N THR A 82 -17.18 21.28 0.28
CA THR A 82 -17.92 22.52 0.53
C THR A 82 -16.97 23.71 0.70
N HIS A 83 -17.42 24.89 0.28
CA HIS A 83 -16.61 26.10 0.36
C HIS A 83 -16.31 26.49 1.81
N VAL A 84 -17.33 26.40 2.69
CA VAL A 84 -17.22 26.77 4.11
C VAL A 84 -16.14 25.94 4.81
N TYR A 85 -16.21 24.61 4.72
CA TYR A 85 -15.17 23.74 5.26
C TYR A 85 -13.77 24.08 4.72
N ARG A 86 -13.65 24.36 3.41
CA ARG A 86 -12.34 24.69 2.82
C ARG A 86 -11.76 25.99 3.35
N GLN A 87 -12.60 26.97 3.68
CA GLN A 87 -12.15 28.20 4.34
C GLN A 87 -11.62 27.93 5.75
N ASP A 88 -12.35 27.15 6.55
CA ASP A 88 -11.96 26.80 7.91
C ASP A 88 -10.71 25.91 7.95
N ALA A 89 -10.62 24.92 7.06
CA ALA A 89 -9.43 24.10 6.90
C ALA A 89 -8.22 24.92 6.43
N ALA A 90 -8.41 25.93 5.57
CA ALA A 90 -7.34 26.84 5.18
C ALA A 90 -6.89 27.71 6.36
N GLU A 91 -7.82 28.12 7.22
CA GLU A 91 -7.51 28.91 8.41
C GLU A 91 -6.63 28.16 9.40
N VAL A 92 -6.82 26.84 9.55
CA VAL A 92 -5.92 25.98 10.36
C VAL A 92 -4.45 26.17 9.97
N TYR A 93 -4.15 26.15 8.66
CA TYR A 93 -2.79 26.31 8.17
C TYR A 93 -2.32 27.76 8.18
N ARG A 94 -3.20 28.74 7.89
CA ARG A 94 -2.85 30.17 7.94
C ARG A 94 -2.48 30.60 9.36
N ALA A 95 -3.27 30.21 10.35
CA ALA A 95 -3.02 30.51 11.76
C ALA A 95 -1.77 29.83 12.31
N ALA A 96 -1.20 28.86 11.58
CA ALA A 96 0.06 28.23 11.94
C ALA A 96 1.30 29.02 11.47
N SER A 97 1.14 30.05 10.64
CA SER A 97 2.24 30.93 10.20
C SER A 97 3.45 30.17 9.64
N ILE A 98 3.20 29.11 8.84
CA ILE A 98 4.27 28.34 8.19
C ILE A 98 4.70 29.07 6.91
N ASP A 99 5.86 29.72 6.97
CA ASP A 99 6.39 30.51 5.84
C ASP A 99 7.04 29.64 4.75
N ASP A 100 7.58 28.46 5.12
CA ASP A 100 8.17 27.52 4.17
C ASP A 100 7.07 26.77 3.39
N LYS A 101 6.95 27.13 2.10
CA LYS A 101 5.98 26.52 1.17
C LYS A 101 6.22 25.03 0.92
N GLU A 102 7.47 24.57 0.90
CA GLU A 102 7.79 23.16 0.67
C GLU A 102 7.41 22.33 1.90
N GLN A 103 7.72 22.84 3.10
CA GLN A 103 7.30 22.23 4.35
C GLN A 103 5.76 22.17 4.46
N LEU A 104 5.06 23.26 4.13
CA LEU A 104 3.60 23.28 4.11
C LEU A 104 3.02 22.26 3.13
N THR A 105 3.60 22.14 1.93
CA THR A 105 3.17 21.17 0.92
C THR A 105 3.34 19.73 1.41
N ARG A 106 4.50 19.42 2.04
CA ARG A 106 4.77 18.10 2.64
C ARG A 106 3.80 17.79 3.78
N LEU A 107 3.54 18.75 4.66
CA LEU A 107 2.56 18.62 5.75
C LEU A 107 1.16 18.31 5.19
N GLN A 108 0.67 19.10 4.23
CA GLN A 108 -0.65 18.90 3.62
C GLN A 108 -0.77 17.54 2.91
N ALA A 109 0.31 17.03 2.32
CA ALA A 109 0.33 15.70 1.73
C ALA A 109 0.20 14.61 2.81
N ASN A 110 0.97 14.72 3.90
CA ASN A 110 0.93 13.79 5.03
C ASN A 110 -0.44 13.80 5.72
N VAL A 111 -1.01 14.98 5.97
CA VAL A 111 -2.35 15.13 6.54
C VAL A 111 -3.40 14.48 5.64
N ARG A 112 -3.36 14.72 4.32
CA ARG A 112 -4.29 14.08 3.36
C ARG A 112 -4.22 12.56 3.43
N TYR A 113 -3.01 12.00 3.54
CA TYR A 113 -2.82 10.56 3.71
C TYR A 113 -3.52 10.04 4.99
N HIS A 114 -3.33 10.71 6.13
CA HIS A 114 -3.97 10.33 7.38
C HIS A 114 -5.49 10.49 7.35
N VAL A 115 -6.02 11.59 6.80
CA VAL A 115 -7.46 11.80 6.61
C VAL A 115 -8.06 10.66 5.79
N GLY A 116 -7.41 10.27 4.68
CA GLY A 116 -7.86 9.17 3.83
C GLY A 116 -8.00 7.85 4.59
N ASN A 117 -7.02 7.52 5.42
CA ASN A 117 -7.04 6.30 6.25
C ASN A 117 -8.08 6.38 7.37
N MET A 118 -8.18 7.53 8.06
CA MET A 118 -9.10 7.72 9.18
C MET A 118 -10.57 7.70 8.75
N LEU A 119 -10.91 8.22 7.55
CA LEU A 119 -12.26 8.10 7.01
C LEU A 119 -12.76 6.66 7.00
N ARG A 120 -11.89 5.68 6.72
CA ARG A 120 -12.26 4.25 6.68
C ARG A 120 -12.43 3.63 8.06
N ARG A 121 -11.92 4.29 9.11
CA ARG A 121 -12.09 3.86 10.50
C ARG A 121 -13.39 4.39 11.10
N HIS A 122 -13.83 5.56 10.66
CA HIS A 122 -15.01 6.23 11.22
C HIS A 122 -16.28 6.04 10.37
N LEU A 123 -16.16 5.73 9.09
CA LEU A 123 -17.29 5.45 8.22
C LEU A 123 -17.42 3.95 7.98
N THR A 124 -18.65 3.46 8.00
CA THR A 124 -18.98 2.09 7.61
C THR A 124 -18.78 1.89 6.09
N PRO A 125 -18.58 0.64 5.62
CA PRO A 125 -18.49 0.36 4.18
C PRO A 125 -19.71 0.85 3.39
N ARG A 126 -20.90 0.85 4.00
CA ARG A 126 -22.11 1.37 3.36
C ARG A 126 -22.05 2.88 3.13
N GLU A 127 -21.57 3.63 4.12
CA GLU A 127 -21.39 5.09 4.03
C GLU A 127 -20.27 5.46 3.06
N LEU A 128 -19.16 4.70 3.06
CA LEU A 128 -18.08 4.88 2.09
C LEU A 128 -18.59 4.69 0.66
N ARG A 129 -19.35 3.62 0.38
CA ARG A 129 -19.96 3.40 -0.94
C ARG A 129 -20.95 4.50 -1.32
N ALA A 130 -21.75 5.00 -0.38
CA ALA A 130 -22.66 6.12 -0.62
C ALA A 130 -21.92 7.41 -1.00
N LEU A 131 -20.68 7.56 -0.54
CA LEU A 131 -19.77 8.67 -0.89
C LEU A 131 -18.88 8.37 -2.11
N GLU A 132 -19.12 7.26 -2.82
CA GLU A 132 -18.30 6.78 -3.95
C GLU A 132 -16.83 6.57 -3.58
N LEU A 133 -16.58 6.19 -2.33
CA LEU A 133 -15.26 5.92 -1.78
C LEU A 133 -15.01 4.41 -1.72
N HIS A 134 -13.77 4.00 -2.03
CA HIS A 134 -13.34 2.62 -1.82
C HIS A 134 -13.27 2.27 -0.33
N ASP A 135 -13.71 1.05 0.00
CA ASP A 135 -13.68 0.46 1.34
C ASP A 135 -12.24 0.26 1.83
N ALA A 136 -11.35 -0.20 0.94
CA ALA A 136 -9.92 -0.33 1.24
C ALA A 136 -9.26 1.05 1.42
N SER A 137 -8.47 1.18 2.48
CA SER A 137 -7.68 2.37 2.75
C SER A 137 -6.56 2.57 1.71
N PRO A 138 -6.09 3.81 1.50
CA PRO A 138 -4.89 4.07 0.70
C PRO A 138 -3.68 3.22 1.11
N LEU A 139 -3.50 2.97 2.42
CA LEU A 139 -2.41 2.14 2.94
C LEU A 139 -2.55 0.67 2.53
N GLU A 140 -3.72 0.07 2.72
CA GLU A 140 -3.98 -1.32 2.34
C GLU A 140 -3.76 -1.49 0.84
N ARG A 141 -4.32 -0.60 0.01
CA ARG A 141 -4.09 -0.64 -1.45
C ARG A 141 -2.61 -0.53 -1.82
N GLN A 142 -1.82 0.24 -1.07
CA GLN A 142 -0.38 0.34 -1.29
C GLN A 142 0.35 -0.95 -0.89
N GLN A 143 -0.04 -1.56 0.23
CA GLN A 143 0.51 -2.83 0.70
C GLN A 143 0.18 -3.97 -0.26
N ASP A 144 -1.05 -4.05 -0.75
CA ASP A 144 -1.50 -5.05 -1.72
C ASP A 144 -0.73 -4.93 -3.04
N ARG A 145 -0.54 -3.69 -3.53
CA ARG A 145 0.29 -3.44 -4.72
C ARG A 145 1.72 -3.89 -4.50
N ARG A 146 2.34 -3.52 -3.37
CA ARG A 146 3.71 -3.95 -3.05
C ARG A 146 3.83 -5.47 -2.92
N ALA A 147 2.85 -6.13 -2.32
CA ALA A 147 2.82 -7.58 -2.19
C ALA A 147 2.74 -8.24 -3.57
N THR A 148 1.88 -7.72 -4.45
CA THR A 148 1.75 -8.15 -5.84
C THR A 148 3.05 -7.95 -6.62
N ASP A 149 3.62 -6.75 -6.58
CA ASP A 149 4.88 -6.41 -7.27
C ASP A 149 6.03 -7.30 -6.79
N THR A 150 6.11 -7.54 -5.47
CA THR A 150 7.12 -8.43 -4.88
C THR A 150 6.93 -9.87 -5.34
N ALA A 151 5.69 -10.35 -5.42
CA ALA A 151 5.38 -11.69 -5.92
C ALA A 151 5.79 -11.84 -7.39
N ILE A 152 5.50 -10.83 -8.23
CA ILE A 152 5.89 -10.79 -9.64
C ILE A 152 7.42 -10.78 -9.79
N LEU A 153 8.12 -9.90 -9.08
CA LEU A 153 9.59 -9.82 -9.12
C LEU A 153 10.25 -11.12 -8.65
N ARG A 154 9.68 -11.77 -7.63
CA ARG A 154 10.15 -13.07 -7.16
C ARG A 154 9.93 -14.15 -8.23
N ALA A 155 8.76 -14.16 -8.86
CA ALA A 155 8.43 -15.12 -9.92
C ALA A 155 9.35 -14.96 -11.14
N THR A 156 9.63 -13.72 -11.58
CA THR A 156 10.53 -13.46 -12.71
C THR A 156 11.97 -13.87 -12.39
N LYS A 157 12.46 -13.56 -11.19
CA LYS A 157 13.79 -14.00 -10.74
C LYS A 157 13.92 -15.52 -10.70
N VAL A 158 12.93 -16.20 -10.10
CA VAL A 158 12.93 -17.67 -10.03
C VAL A 158 12.80 -18.29 -11.43
N SER A 159 12.03 -17.70 -12.33
CA SER A 159 11.95 -18.14 -13.73
C SER A 159 13.28 -18.01 -14.46
N ALA A 160 14.03 -16.92 -14.23
CA ALA A 160 15.37 -16.73 -14.78
C ALA A 160 16.36 -17.75 -14.21
N GLU A 161 16.31 -18.02 -12.90
CA GLU A 161 17.13 -19.04 -12.23
C GLU A 161 16.85 -20.43 -12.80
N VAL A 162 15.58 -20.84 -12.92
CA VAL A 162 15.19 -22.10 -13.56
C VAL A 162 15.71 -22.18 -15.00
N THR A 163 15.55 -21.12 -15.80
CA THR A 163 16.04 -21.09 -17.19
C THR A 163 17.56 -21.27 -17.26
N SER A 164 18.30 -20.74 -16.29
CA SER A 164 19.76 -20.90 -16.20
C SER A 164 20.21 -22.26 -15.66
N SER A 165 19.43 -22.84 -14.74
CA SER A 165 19.73 -24.11 -14.07
C SER A 165 19.23 -25.34 -14.85
N THR A 166 18.27 -25.17 -15.77
CA THR A 166 17.75 -26.26 -16.60
C THR A 166 18.79 -26.59 -17.68
N PRO A 167 19.32 -27.82 -17.72
CA PRO A 167 20.26 -28.20 -18.76
C PRO A 167 19.59 -28.06 -20.13
N ARG A 168 20.20 -27.28 -21.04
CA ARG A 168 19.76 -27.21 -22.44
C ARG A 168 19.85 -28.62 -23.00
N THR A 169 18.72 -29.25 -23.28
CA THR A 169 18.68 -30.45 -24.12
C THR A 169 19.20 -30.04 -25.48
N SER A 170 20.46 -30.35 -25.75
CA SER A 170 21.07 -30.23 -27.08
C SER A 170 20.15 -30.91 -28.07
N GLN A 171 19.64 -30.13 -29.02
CA GLN A 171 18.93 -30.66 -30.17
C GLN A 171 19.79 -31.76 -30.78
N VAL A 172 19.21 -32.95 -30.85
CA VAL A 172 19.78 -34.11 -31.53
C VAL A 172 19.90 -33.75 -33.01
N THR A 173 21.08 -33.29 -33.43
CA THR A 173 21.52 -33.37 -34.83
C THR A 173 21.75 -34.84 -35.14
N LYS A 174 20.74 -35.49 -35.71
CA LYS A 174 20.90 -36.78 -36.38
C LYS A 174 21.76 -36.61 -37.63
N LYS A 175 23.05 -36.96 -37.55
CA LYS A 175 23.71 -38.01 -38.36
C LYS A 175 25.23 -37.87 -38.28
N GLY A 176 25.87 -38.90 -37.72
CA GLY A 176 27.16 -39.38 -38.21
C GLY A 176 28.40 -38.56 -37.88
N ALA A 177 28.81 -38.55 -36.61
CA ALA A 177 30.21 -38.59 -36.20
C ALA A 177 30.23 -38.75 -34.69
N GLN A 178 30.95 -39.75 -34.17
CA GLN A 178 31.31 -39.76 -32.76
C GLN A 178 32.40 -38.70 -32.55
N PRO A 179 32.23 -37.78 -31.59
CA PRO A 179 33.34 -37.37 -30.77
C PRO A 179 33.15 -37.99 -29.38
N GLU A 180 34.19 -38.65 -28.90
CA GLU A 180 34.35 -39.01 -27.49
C GLU A 180 34.06 -37.77 -26.62
N ALA A 181 32.90 -37.77 -25.98
CA ALA A 181 32.58 -36.82 -24.94
C ALA A 181 33.27 -37.31 -23.65
N VAL A 182 34.45 -36.76 -23.36
CA VAL A 182 35.08 -36.89 -22.05
C VAL A 182 34.07 -36.45 -20.98
N PRO A 183 33.65 -37.31 -20.05
CA PRO A 183 32.75 -36.91 -18.99
C PRO A 183 33.52 -35.97 -18.06
N ARG A 184 33.15 -34.69 -18.01
CA ARG A 184 33.56 -33.80 -16.92
C ARG A 184 32.95 -34.31 -15.62
N GLN A 185 33.67 -35.21 -14.97
CA GLN A 185 33.39 -35.70 -13.62
C GLN A 185 33.63 -34.55 -12.63
N GLY A 186 32.56 -33.83 -12.33
CA GLY A 186 32.52 -32.82 -11.29
C GLY A 186 31.24 -31.98 -11.43
N SER A 187 30.27 -32.20 -10.52
CA SER A 187 29.04 -31.40 -10.29
C SER A 187 27.68 -31.84 -10.87
N VAL A 188 27.54 -32.99 -11.54
CA VAL A 188 26.22 -33.38 -12.14
C VAL A 188 25.12 -33.56 -11.07
N ALA A 189 25.42 -34.16 -9.93
CA ALA A 189 24.47 -34.34 -8.84
C ALA A 189 24.05 -33.01 -8.19
N GLY A 190 25.01 -32.11 -7.94
CA GLY A 190 24.73 -30.79 -7.36
C GLY A 190 23.90 -29.89 -8.27
N LEU A 191 24.14 -29.96 -9.59
CA LEU A 191 23.34 -29.24 -10.60
C LEU A 191 21.91 -29.80 -10.70
N ALA A 192 21.72 -31.12 -10.62
CA ALA A 192 20.40 -31.74 -10.64
C ALA A 192 19.57 -31.38 -9.38
N VAL A 193 20.21 -31.36 -8.20
CA VAL A 193 19.58 -30.94 -6.94
C VAL A 193 19.19 -29.46 -6.99
N LYS A 194 20.07 -28.60 -7.53
CA LYS A 194 19.79 -27.17 -7.73
C LYS A 194 18.62 -26.95 -8.68
N ALA A 195 18.62 -27.59 -9.85
CA ALA A 195 17.52 -27.48 -10.81
C ALA A 195 16.18 -27.92 -10.21
N THR A 196 16.17 -29.03 -9.44
CA THR A 196 14.97 -29.50 -8.73
C THR A 196 14.47 -28.48 -7.72
N ALA A 197 15.37 -27.91 -6.90
CA ALA A 197 15.04 -26.88 -5.93
C ALA A 197 14.47 -25.62 -6.61
N ASP A 198 15.06 -25.19 -7.73
CA ASP A 198 14.61 -24.02 -8.49
C ASP A 198 13.21 -24.26 -9.10
N HIS A 199 12.92 -25.47 -9.62
CA HIS A 199 11.57 -25.83 -10.09
C HIS A 199 10.52 -25.87 -8.97
N LEU A 200 10.89 -26.33 -7.77
CA LEU A 200 10.00 -26.27 -6.60
C LEU A 200 9.71 -24.83 -6.18
N ARG A 201 10.73 -23.95 -6.19
CA ARG A 201 10.55 -22.51 -5.96
C ARG A 201 9.63 -21.89 -7.01
N LEU A 202 9.74 -22.28 -8.28
CA LEU A 202 8.88 -21.79 -9.36
C LEU A 202 7.42 -22.20 -9.12
N ALA A 203 7.19 -23.46 -8.74
CA ALA A 203 5.85 -23.94 -8.40
C ALA A 203 5.25 -23.18 -7.20
N GLN A 204 6.07 -22.87 -6.18
CA GLN A 204 5.63 -22.07 -5.04
C GLN A 204 5.32 -20.62 -5.43
N ALA A 205 6.12 -20.00 -6.31
CA ALA A 205 5.85 -18.67 -6.85
C ALA A 205 4.56 -18.63 -7.68
N ALA A 206 4.33 -19.64 -8.54
CA ALA A 206 3.10 -19.78 -9.31
C ALA A 206 1.87 -19.94 -8.40
N LYS A 207 1.96 -20.76 -7.35
CA LYS A 207 0.90 -20.88 -6.34
C LYS A 207 0.59 -19.54 -5.67
N ALA A 208 1.62 -18.78 -5.29
CA ALA A 208 1.45 -17.47 -4.66
C ALA A 208 0.77 -16.47 -5.59
N LEU A 209 1.10 -16.47 -6.89
CA LEU A 209 0.45 -15.61 -7.89
C LEU A 209 -1.04 -15.97 -8.08
N VAL A 210 -1.37 -17.25 -8.23
CA VAL A 210 -2.77 -17.68 -8.39
C VAL A 210 -3.60 -17.33 -7.16
N ALA A 211 -3.02 -17.38 -5.96
CA ALA A 211 -3.71 -17.01 -4.73
C ALA A 211 -4.04 -15.51 -4.60
N GLN A 212 -3.48 -14.64 -5.46
CA GLN A 212 -3.80 -13.20 -5.48
C GLN A 212 -5.05 -12.87 -6.29
N PHE A 213 -5.60 -13.82 -7.08
CA PHE A 213 -6.86 -13.58 -7.78
C PHE A 213 -8.01 -13.49 -6.77
N ASN A 214 -8.80 -12.41 -6.85
CA ASN A 214 -9.97 -12.19 -6.02
C ASN A 214 -11.25 -12.45 -6.84
N ALA A 215 -12.14 -13.31 -6.33
CA ALA A 215 -13.42 -13.62 -6.96
C ALA A 215 -14.30 -12.38 -7.15
N ASP A 216 -14.34 -11.49 -6.15
CA ASP A 216 -15.16 -10.27 -6.20
C ASP A 216 -14.75 -9.35 -7.37
N VAL A 217 -13.46 -9.29 -7.68
CA VAL A 217 -12.96 -8.48 -8.83
C VAL A 217 -13.38 -9.10 -10.16
N ILE A 218 -13.40 -10.43 -10.24
CA ILE A 218 -13.82 -11.17 -11.43
C ILE A 218 -15.32 -10.94 -11.67
N ASP A 219 -16.11 -10.92 -10.61
CA ASP A 219 -17.56 -10.79 -10.70
C ASP A 219 -18.00 -9.34 -10.95
N ASP A 220 -17.43 -8.37 -10.23
CA ASP A 220 -17.92 -6.98 -10.19
C ASP A 220 -17.16 -6.00 -11.08
N HIS A 221 -15.92 -6.32 -11.47
CA HIS A 221 -15.02 -5.33 -12.11
C HIS A 221 -14.43 -5.76 -13.46
N MET A 222 -14.52 -7.04 -13.81
CA MET A 222 -14.07 -7.51 -15.11
C MET A 222 -15.21 -7.46 -16.14
N THR A 223 -14.90 -6.98 -17.34
CA THR A 223 -15.82 -7.09 -18.48
C THR A 223 -15.92 -8.55 -18.94
N ASP A 224 -16.99 -8.91 -19.66
CA ASP A 224 -17.16 -10.28 -20.18
C ASP A 224 -15.97 -10.73 -21.04
N GLY A 225 -15.40 -9.83 -21.85
CA GLY A 225 -14.22 -10.11 -22.65
C GLY A 225 -12.97 -10.37 -21.79
N GLN A 226 -12.79 -9.64 -20.68
CA GLN A 226 -11.69 -9.88 -19.75
C GLN A 226 -11.86 -11.19 -19.00
N ARG A 227 -13.09 -11.53 -18.58
CA ARG A 227 -13.40 -12.81 -17.92
C ARG A 227 -13.12 -13.99 -18.83
N ALA A 228 -13.59 -13.94 -20.07
CA ALA A 228 -13.34 -14.97 -21.06
C ALA A 228 -11.83 -15.16 -21.32
N LYS A 229 -11.06 -14.07 -21.38
CA LYS A 229 -9.61 -14.16 -21.55
C LYS A 229 -8.92 -14.76 -20.31
N LEU A 230 -9.32 -14.38 -19.10
CA LEU A 230 -8.80 -14.98 -17.87
C LEU A 230 -9.11 -16.48 -17.79
N ASP A 231 -10.32 -16.88 -18.16
CA ASP A 231 -10.73 -18.29 -18.21
C ASP A 231 -9.88 -19.09 -19.21
N GLU A 232 -9.61 -18.55 -20.41
CA GLU A 232 -8.73 -19.17 -21.40
C GLU A 232 -7.31 -19.43 -20.83
N GLU A 233 -6.71 -18.42 -20.20
CA GLU A 233 -5.37 -18.51 -19.60
C GLU A 233 -5.34 -19.51 -18.42
N LEU A 234 -6.37 -19.51 -17.57
CA LEU A 234 -6.51 -20.47 -16.46
C LEU A 234 -6.65 -21.91 -17.01
N ALA A 235 -7.46 -22.10 -18.05
CA ALA A 235 -7.64 -23.40 -18.69
C ALA A 235 -6.34 -23.91 -19.35
N GLU A 236 -5.54 -23.03 -19.93
CA GLU A 236 -4.20 -23.38 -20.43
C GLU A 236 -3.25 -23.83 -19.31
N MET A 237 -3.20 -23.08 -18.21
CA MET A 237 -2.40 -23.44 -17.04
C MET A 237 -2.83 -24.80 -16.48
N GLU A 238 -4.14 -25.05 -16.35
CA GLU A 238 -4.65 -26.34 -15.90
C GLU A 238 -4.26 -27.49 -16.83
N ARG A 239 -4.36 -27.30 -18.15
CA ARG A 239 -3.94 -28.30 -19.14
C ARG A 239 -2.46 -28.64 -18.96
N LYS A 240 -1.62 -27.63 -18.73
CA LYS A 240 -0.18 -27.82 -18.48
C LYS A 240 0.08 -28.57 -17.17
N VAL A 241 -0.59 -28.18 -16.08
CA VAL A 241 -0.49 -28.85 -14.77
C VAL A 241 -0.94 -30.31 -14.87
N ARG A 242 -2.05 -30.58 -15.56
CA ARG A 242 -2.53 -31.95 -15.81
C ARG A 242 -1.50 -32.78 -16.58
N SER A 243 -0.89 -32.23 -17.62
CA SER A 243 0.17 -32.90 -18.37
C SER A 243 1.38 -33.23 -17.48
N LEU A 244 1.86 -32.28 -16.68
CA LEU A 244 2.98 -32.49 -15.75
C LEU A 244 2.65 -33.55 -14.68
N ARG A 245 1.43 -33.54 -14.13
CA ARG A 245 0.97 -34.58 -13.19
C ARG A 245 0.94 -35.97 -13.81
N ARG A 246 0.53 -36.09 -15.08
CA ARG A 246 0.59 -37.38 -15.81
C ARG A 246 2.02 -37.87 -15.95
N HIS A 247 2.98 -37.00 -16.27
CA HIS A 247 4.39 -37.36 -16.32
C HIS A 247 4.93 -37.84 -14.97
N LEU A 248 4.57 -37.17 -13.87
CA LEU A 248 4.94 -37.62 -12.51
C LEU A 248 4.34 -38.98 -12.16
N LYS A 249 3.07 -39.21 -12.50
CA LYS A 249 2.38 -40.49 -12.23
C LYS A 249 2.98 -41.65 -13.03
N LYS A 250 3.28 -41.44 -14.33
CA LYS A 250 3.87 -42.47 -15.21
C LYS A 250 5.23 -42.94 -14.69
N ARG A 251 6.08 -42.02 -14.23
CA ARG A 251 7.37 -42.40 -13.63
C ARG A 251 7.24 -43.16 -12.31
N ARG A 252 6.18 -42.91 -11.53
CA ARG A 252 5.91 -43.61 -10.27
C ARG A 252 5.38 -45.04 -10.46
N SER A 253 4.86 -45.37 -11.64
CA SER A 253 4.42 -46.74 -11.98
C SER A 253 5.49 -47.58 -12.68
N GLU A 254 6.60 -46.97 -13.12
CA GLU A 254 7.71 -47.63 -13.82
C GLU A 254 8.91 -47.93 -12.90
N GLY A 255 8.88 -47.50 -11.64
CA GLY A 255 9.88 -47.80 -10.61
C GLY A 255 9.21 -48.39 -9.37
#